data_AF-A0A1W9W7C5-F1
#
_entry.id   AF-A0A1W9W7C5-F1
#
_cell.length_a   1.000
_cell.length_b   1.000
_cell.length_c   1.000
_cell.angle_alpha   90.00
_cell.angle_beta   90.00
_cell.angle_gamma   90.00
#
_symmetry.space_group_name_H-M   'P 1'
#
loop_
_entity.id
_entity.type
_entity.pdbx_description
1 polymer ?
#
loop_
_entity_poly.entity_id
_entity_poly.type
_entity_poly.pdbx_seq_one_letter_code
_entity_poly.pdbx_strand_id
1 'polypeptide(L)' 'MFNIMMTIYKLSIVVSDKRGVGGIQNLDKKPKIGDVLTLSKDKQCYKITNITEIMPPRGHFIYLHVICKTTKNRS' A
#
# COMPACT_ATOMS: atom_id res chain seq x y z
N MET A 1 -8.47 30.81 1.66
CA MET A 1 -7.35 29.94 2.10
C MET A 1 -7.75 28.50 1.81
N PHE A 2 -7.03 27.81 0.92
CA PHE A 2 -7.36 26.44 0.48
C PHE A 2 -7.15 25.46 1.63
N ASN A 3 -8.24 24.87 2.14
CA ASN A 3 -8.15 23.73 3.04
C ASN A 3 -7.90 22.49 2.18
N ILE A 4 -6.64 22.12 1.96
CA ILE A 4 -6.32 20.85 1.31
C ILE A 4 -6.63 19.76 2.33
N MET A 5 -7.84 19.21 2.26
CA MET A 5 -8.22 17.99 2.97
C MET A 5 -7.35 16.84 2.45
N MET A 6 -6.16 16.64 3.03
CA MET A 6 -5.23 15.60 2.62
C MET A 6 -5.86 14.23 2.86
N THR A 7 -6.12 13.51 1.78
CA THR A 7 -6.65 12.15 1.81
C THR A 7 -5.54 11.19 2.22
N ILE A 8 -5.79 10.40 3.27
CA ILE A 8 -4.87 9.39 3.77
C ILE A 8 -5.34 8.01 3.28
N TYR A 9 -4.50 7.32 2.54
CA TYR A 9 -4.74 5.96 2.11
C TYR A 9 -4.20 5.00 3.18
N LYS A 10 -5.07 4.26 3.84
CA LYS A 10 -4.71 3.18 4.77
C LYS A 10 -4.61 1.87 4.01
N LEU A 11 -3.41 1.34 3.90
CA LEU A 11 -3.14 0.10 3.17
C LEU A 11 -3.03 -1.06 4.15
N SER A 12 -3.84 -2.10 3.95
CA SER A 12 -3.63 -3.45 4.48
C SER A 12 -2.84 -4.24 3.43
N ILE A 13 -1.56 -4.47 3.68
CA ILE A 13 -0.61 -5.02 2.70
C ILE A 13 -0.37 -6.50 2.98
N VAL A 14 -0.44 -7.32 1.94
CA VAL A 14 0.00 -8.72 1.96
C VAL A 14 0.99 -8.98 0.83
N VAL A 15 2.02 -9.78 1.09
CA VAL A 15 2.99 -10.20 0.07
C VAL A 15 2.66 -11.63 -0.36
N SER A 16 2.09 -11.77 -1.55
CA SER A 16 1.50 -13.04 -2.01
C SER A 16 2.50 -14.19 -2.19
N ASP A 17 3.76 -13.87 -2.46
CA ASP A 17 4.85 -14.83 -2.65
C ASP A 17 5.69 -15.06 -1.37
N LYS A 18 5.29 -14.48 -0.22
CA LYS A 18 5.94 -14.69 1.08
C LYS A 18 4.94 -14.84 2.21
N ARG A 19 4.98 -15.98 2.91
CA ARG A 19 4.14 -16.20 4.10
C ARG A 19 4.51 -15.26 5.25
N GLY A 20 3.50 -14.70 5.91
CA GLY A 20 3.67 -13.87 7.11
C GLY A 20 4.30 -12.49 6.87
N VAL A 21 4.45 -12.08 5.61
CA VAL A 21 4.97 -10.76 5.23
C VAL A 21 3.83 -9.86 4.79
N GLY A 22 3.79 -8.66 5.35
CA GLY A 22 2.72 -7.70 5.18
C GLY A 22 2.74 -6.67 6.29
N GLY A 23 1.71 -5.85 6.35
CA GLY A 23 1.57 -4.83 7.40
C GLY A 23 0.49 -3.82 7.09
N ILE A 24 0.43 -2.79 7.92
CA ILE A 24 -0.44 -1.63 7.71
C ILE A 24 0.44 -0.40 7.51
N GLN A 25 0.15 0.37 6.46
CA GLN A 25 0.88 1.60 6.16
C GLN A 25 -0.08 2.69 5.69
N ASN A 26 0.19 3.94 6.06
CA ASN A 26 -0.51 5.10 5.55
C ASN A 26 0.29 5.71 4.40
N LEU A 27 -0.39 6.14 3.33
CA LEU A 27 0.20 6.94 2.26
C LEU A 27 -0.61 8.22 2.07
N ASP A 28 0.07 9.32 1.77
CA ASP A 28 -0.57 10.61 1.44
C ASP A 28 -0.93 10.71 -0.05
N LYS A 29 -0.49 9.72 -0.84
CA LYS A 29 -0.75 9.63 -2.29
C LYS A 29 -1.43 8.31 -2.60
N LYS A 30 -2.36 8.35 -3.56
CA LYS A 30 -3.08 7.16 -4.02
C LYS A 30 -2.08 6.14 -4.57
N PRO A 31 -2.01 4.91 -4.02
CA PRO A 31 -1.17 3.87 -4.59
C PRO A 31 -1.73 3.40 -5.93
N LYS A 32 -0.86 2.96 -6.81
CA LYS A 32 -1.19 2.40 -8.13
C LYS A 32 -0.59 1.01 -8.27
N ILE A 33 -1.24 0.18 -9.11
CA ILE A 33 -0.64 -1.08 -9.53
C ILE A 33 0.68 -0.77 -10.22
N GLY A 34 1.73 -1.49 -9.82
CA GLY A 34 3.08 -1.28 -10.30
C GLY A 34 3.97 -0.42 -9.41
N ASP A 35 3.40 0.36 -8.48
CA ASP A 35 4.18 1.09 -7.48
C ASP A 35 4.98 0.12 -6.60
N VAL A 36 6.09 0.60 -6.05
CA VAL A 36 6.95 -0.17 -5.15
C VAL A 36 6.78 0.37 -3.73
N LEU A 37 6.44 -0.52 -2.80
CA LEU A 37 6.34 -0.23 -1.38
C LEU A 37 7.53 -0.84 -0.64
N THR A 38 8.09 -0.08 0.30
CA THR A 38 9.08 -0.58 1.24
C THR A 38 8.40 -0.88 2.57
N LEU A 39 8.42 -2.14 3.00
CA LEU A 39 7.84 -2.52 4.29
C LEU A 39 8.85 -2.27 5.41
N SER A 40 8.42 -1.60 6.49
CA SER A 40 9.32 -1.24 7.60
C SER A 40 9.92 -2.44 8.31
N LYS A 41 9.24 -3.59 8.32
CA LYS A 41 9.64 -4.81 9.05
C LYS A 41 10.93 -5.44 8.50
N ASP A 42 11.11 -5.44 7.19
CA ASP A 42 12.25 -6.10 6.53
C ASP A 42 13.06 -5.15 5.63
N LYS A 43 12.62 -3.89 5.48
CA LYS A 43 13.21 -2.87 4.59
C LYS A 43 13.32 -3.35 3.13
N GLN A 44 12.54 -4.34 2.72
CA GLN A 44 12.53 -4.85 1.36
C GLN A 44 11.47 -4.16 0.51
N CYS A 45 11.73 -4.13 -0.80
CA CYS A 45 10.86 -3.56 -1.80
C CYS A 45 9.90 -4.61 -2.36
N TYR A 46 8.63 -4.23 -2.48
CA TYR A 46 7.57 -5.07 -3.01
C TYR A 46 6.73 -4.30 -4.01
N LYS A 47 6.47 -4.90 -5.18
CA LYS A 47 5.67 -4.30 -6.24
C LYS A 47 4.20 -4.59 -6.01
N ILE A 48 3.36 -3.55 -6.03
CA ILE A 48 1.91 -3.68 -5.96
C ILE A 48 1.40 -4.37 -7.24
N THR A 49 0.60 -5.42 -7.05
CA THR A 49 -0.01 -6.19 -8.15
C THR A 49 -1.52 -6.09 -8.18
N ASN A 50 -2.16 -5.83 -7.03
CA ASN A 50 -3.59 -5.62 -6.93
C ASN A 50 -3.92 -4.62 -5.83
N ILE A 51 -4.99 -3.84 -6.03
CA ILE A 51 -5.53 -2.89 -5.06
C ILE A 51 -7.04 -3.07 -5.03
N THR A 52 -7.61 -3.24 -3.84
CA THR A 52 -9.06 -3.37 -3.64
C THR A 52 -9.48 -2.42 -2.53
N GLU A 53 -10.49 -1.58 -2.79
CA GLU A 53 -11.12 -0.80 -1.72
C GLU A 53 -11.98 -1.75 -0.88
N ILE A 54 -11.74 -1.78 0.43
CA ILE A 54 -12.38 -2.75 1.33
C ILE A 54 -13.57 -2.17 2.10
N MET A 55 -13.73 -0.84 2.11
CA MET A 55 -14.88 -0.15 2.67
C MET A 55 -14.95 1.28 2.11
N PRO A 56 -16.14 1.90 2.15
CA PRO A 56 -16.30 3.30 1.78
C PRO A 56 -15.37 4.24 2.57
N PRO A 57 -14.94 5.36 1.99
CA PRO A 57 -14.15 6.36 2.70
C PRO A 57 -14.81 6.87 3.98
N ARG A 58 -14.00 7.15 5.01
CA ARG A 58 -14.46 7.74 6.28
C ARG A 58 -13.66 8.98 6.60
N GLY A 59 -14.31 10.15 6.55
CA GLY A 59 -13.62 11.43 6.67
C GLY A 59 -12.53 11.55 5.60
N HIS A 60 -11.28 11.71 6.02
CA HIS A 60 -10.12 11.80 5.12
C HIS A 60 -9.46 10.46 4.80
N PHE A 61 -9.99 9.34 5.29
CA PHE A 61 -9.37 8.03 5.14
C PHE A 61 -10.01 7.20 4.03
N ILE A 62 -9.18 6.62 3.16
CA ILE A 62 -9.54 5.59 2.18
C ILE A 62 -8.86 4.29 2.58
N TYR A 63 -9.60 3.18 2.60
CA TYR A 63 -9.13 1.90 3.11
C TYR A 63 -8.92 0.92 1.97
N LEU A 64 -7.67 0.51 1.75
CA LEU A 64 -7.26 -0.33 0.64
C LEU A 64 -6.65 -1.63 1.15
N HIS A 65 -7.02 -2.76 0.56
CA HIS A 65 -6.25 -3.99 0.60
C HIS A 65 -5.32 -4.05 -0.61
N VAL A 66 -4.04 -4.28 -0.37
CA VAL A 66 -2.99 -4.23 -1.38
C VAL A 66 -2.23 -5.55 -1.38
N ILE A 67 -2.18 -6.18 -2.55
CA ILE A 67 -1.42 -7.41 -2.75
C ILE A 67 -0.14 -7.06 -3.50
N CYS A 68 0.99 -7.41 -2.91
CA CYS A 68 2.31 -7.21 -3.50
C CYS A 68 3.01 -8.53 -3.84
N LYS A 69 4.09 -8.40 -4.63
CA LYS A 69 5.08 -9.47 -4.89
C LYS A 69 6.49 -8.93 -4.72
N THR A 70 7.45 -9.82 -4.49
CA THR A 70 8.87 -9.44 -4.47
C THR A 70 9.29 -8.76 -5.78
N THR A 71 10.10 -7.72 -5.66
CA THR A 71 10.79 -7.16 -6.82
C THR A 71 12.02 -8.01 -7.10
N LYS A 72 12.12 -8.65 -8.27
CA LYS A 72 13.41 -9.18 -8.71
C LYS A 72 14.34 -7.99 -8.93
N ASN A 73 15.31 -7.77 -8.06
CA ASN A 73 16.49 -7.01 -8.46
C ASN A 73 17.12 -7.84 -9.58
N ARG A 74 17.06 -7.34 -10.82
CA ARG A 74 18.06 -7.73 -11.81
C ARG A 74 19.35 -7.10 -11.31
N SER A 75 20.21 -7.93 -10.71
CA SER A 75 21.64 -7.67 -10.66
C SER A 75 22.18 -7.38 -12.05
#